data_AF-A0AAI8D2Q4-F1
#
_entry.id   AF-A0AAI8D2Q4-F1
#
_cell.length_a   1.000
_cell.length_b   1.000
_cell.length_c   1.000
_cell.angle_alpha   90.00
_cell.angle_beta   90.00
_cell.angle_gamma   90.00
#
_symmetry.space_group_name_H-M   'P 1'
#
loop_
_entity.id
_entity.type
_entity.pdbx_description
1 polymer ?
#
loop_
_entity_poly.entity_id
_entity_poly.type
_entity_poly.pdbx_seq_one_letter_code
_entity_poly.pdbx_strand_id
1 'polypeptide(L)'
;MASRKQRWTKTLLNARFPHHVIIPWPESRSVQERLPIIYEATALGVRHTRLISYESDATWLLHSFADRDIALRFRACHRGEMIELSEIDHLGWWRPAEDGMCNLYNISTNQEAMRALGRVANDILGNLEPSIDVYPDRPAPVVRNTPGGRELAALTWGMPSPSFVTKGNPDTGVTNIRNIESRHWQPWRSVEHRCLVPWTTFCEWEDTKPRKTKRWFAINEDKPLTFFAGIWTTWNGVRGSQKTPRPGTHELFGFLTCEPNEVVAPIHPKAMPVILTTEEERETWMTAPWDDALKLQRPLPAADMILLPLAG
;
A
#
# COMPACT_ATOMS: atom_id res chain seq x y z
N MET A 1 -18.40 7.13 -8.92
CA MET A 1 -17.96 5.73 -8.89
C MET A 1 -18.68 5.03 -7.77
N ALA A 2 -19.55 4.09 -8.12
CA ALA A 2 -20.38 3.35 -7.19
C ALA A 2 -19.56 2.66 -6.09
N SER A 3 -20.12 2.67 -4.89
CA SER A 3 -19.69 2.01 -3.67
C SER A 3 -18.74 0.81 -3.83
N ARG A 4 -17.51 0.89 -3.28
CA ARG A 4 -16.57 -0.23 -3.07
C ARG A 4 -17.06 -1.35 -2.13
N LYS A 5 -18.33 -1.35 -1.71
CA LYS A 5 -18.98 -2.52 -1.12
C LYS A 5 -19.79 -3.18 -2.23
N GLN A 6 -19.13 -4.03 -3.01
CA GLN A 6 -19.79 -4.80 -4.06
C GLN A 6 -19.94 -6.25 -3.60
N ARG A 7 -21.14 -6.79 -3.75
CA ARG A 7 -21.46 -8.16 -3.35
C ARG A 7 -21.13 -9.13 -4.50
N TRP A 8 -19.87 -9.51 -4.60
CA TRP A 8 -19.41 -10.55 -5.52
C TRP A 8 -19.69 -11.94 -4.94
N THR A 9 -20.95 -12.38 -4.98
CA THR A 9 -21.31 -13.73 -4.52
C THR A 9 -20.54 -14.80 -5.30
N LYS A 10 -20.20 -15.93 -4.67
CA LYS A 10 -19.52 -17.08 -5.33
C LYS A 10 -20.25 -17.62 -6.57
N THR A 11 -21.49 -17.21 -6.81
CA THR A 11 -22.27 -17.52 -8.01
C THR A 11 -21.97 -16.60 -9.20
N LEU A 12 -21.40 -15.42 -8.98
CA LEU A 12 -21.00 -14.46 -10.01
C LEU A 12 -19.57 -14.70 -10.52
N LEU A 13 -18.71 -15.21 -9.65
CA LEU A 13 -17.34 -15.57 -9.96
C LEU A 13 -17.23 -17.06 -10.26
N ASN A 14 -16.31 -17.41 -11.14
CA ASN A 14 -16.17 -18.80 -11.56
C ASN A 14 -15.29 -19.53 -10.54
N ALA A 15 -15.89 -20.36 -9.68
CA ALA A 15 -15.16 -21.11 -8.66
C ALA A 15 -14.04 -22.01 -9.21
N ARG A 16 -14.04 -22.32 -10.52
CA ARG A 16 -13.00 -23.09 -11.20
C ARG A 16 -11.74 -22.28 -11.51
N PHE A 17 -11.80 -20.94 -11.41
CA PHE A 17 -10.73 -20.00 -11.75
C PHE A 17 -10.56 -19.01 -10.60
N PRO A 18 -9.45 -19.04 -9.84
CA PRO A 18 -9.32 -18.23 -8.63
C PRO A 18 -9.12 -16.73 -8.88
N HIS A 19 -8.52 -16.37 -10.01
CA HIS A 19 -8.08 -15.01 -10.33
C HIS A 19 -9.06 -14.33 -11.28
N HIS A 20 -9.56 -13.15 -10.90
CA HIS A 20 -10.53 -12.41 -11.70
C HIS A 20 -10.07 -10.99 -11.96
N VAL A 21 -10.33 -10.49 -13.16
CA VAL A 21 -10.13 -9.08 -13.52
C VAL A 21 -11.47 -8.48 -13.87
N ILE A 22 -11.80 -7.34 -13.24
CA ILE A 22 -12.97 -6.54 -13.56
C ILE A 22 -12.55 -5.26 -14.27
N ILE A 23 -13.23 -4.92 -15.35
CA ILE A 23 -13.02 -3.69 -16.11
C ILE A 23 -14.32 -2.88 -16.08
N PRO A 24 -14.29 -1.58 -15.68
CA PRO A 24 -15.47 -0.74 -15.74
C PRO A 24 -16.05 -0.69 -17.17
N TRP A 25 -17.34 -0.90 -17.30
CA TRP A 25 -18.05 -0.91 -18.59
C TRP A 25 -19.22 0.08 -18.57
N PRO A 26 -19.01 1.37 -18.88
CA PRO A 26 -20.11 2.33 -18.85
C PRO A 26 -21.13 2.05 -19.96
N GLU A 27 -22.38 2.47 -19.76
CA GLU A 27 -23.48 2.27 -20.73
C GLU A 27 -23.21 2.91 -22.09
N SER A 28 -22.34 3.93 -22.13
CA SER A 28 -21.89 4.56 -23.37
C SER A 28 -21.02 3.68 -24.27
N ARG A 29 -20.52 2.55 -23.77
CA ARG A 29 -19.71 1.60 -24.57
C ARG A 29 -20.58 0.52 -25.19
N SER A 30 -20.48 0.42 -26.51
CA SER A 30 -21.18 -0.57 -27.33
C SER A 30 -20.75 -2.00 -27.02
N VAL A 31 -21.60 -2.98 -27.34
CA VAL A 31 -21.27 -4.41 -27.18
C VAL A 31 -20.09 -4.81 -28.09
N GLN A 32 -19.96 -4.18 -29.26
CA GLN A 32 -18.91 -4.46 -30.24
C GLN A 32 -17.52 -4.13 -29.71
N GLU A 33 -17.39 -3.10 -28.87
CA GLU A 33 -16.12 -2.73 -28.23
C GLU A 33 -15.59 -3.78 -27.25
N ARG A 34 -16.40 -4.76 -26.85
CA ARG A 34 -15.95 -5.87 -25.99
C ARG A 34 -15.11 -6.88 -26.75
N LEU A 35 -15.38 -7.06 -28.03
CA LEU A 35 -14.82 -8.17 -28.80
C LEU A 35 -13.28 -8.15 -28.83
N PRO A 36 -12.60 -7.02 -29.09
CA PRO A 36 -11.14 -6.99 -29.05
C PRO A 36 -10.56 -7.40 -27.70
N ILE A 37 -11.17 -6.91 -26.60
CA ILE A 37 -10.75 -7.20 -25.22
C ILE A 37 -10.96 -8.69 -24.90
N ILE A 38 -12.07 -9.28 -25.36
CA ILE A 38 -12.37 -10.72 -25.21
C ILE A 38 -11.38 -11.56 -26.02
N TYR A 39 -11.04 -11.16 -27.24
CA TYR A 39 -10.07 -11.88 -28.07
C TYR A 39 -8.67 -11.86 -27.46
N GLU A 40 -8.23 -10.69 -26.97
CA GLU A 40 -6.96 -10.54 -26.26
C GLU A 40 -6.92 -11.40 -24.98
N ALA A 41 -7.98 -11.31 -24.16
CA ALA A 41 -8.19 -12.19 -23.01
C ALA A 41 -8.08 -13.67 -23.38
N THR A 42 -8.74 -14.10 -24.45
CA THR A 42 -8.76 -15.50 -24.89
C THR A 42 -7.36 -15.96 -25.35
N ALA A 43 -6.64 -15.11 -26.09
CA ALA A 43 -5.27 -15.37 -26.51
C ALA A 43 -4.32 -15.52 -25.30
N LEU A 44 -4.62 -14.80 -24.21
CA LEU A 44 -3.90 -14.90 -22.94
C LEU A 44 -4.38 -16.06 -22.06
N GLY A 45 -5.35 -16.87 -22.48
CA GLY A 45 -5.79 -18.06 -21.73
C GLY A 45 -6.94 -17.80 -20.74
N VAL A 46 -7.70 -16.71 -20.91
CA VAL A 46 -8.98 -16.53 -20.21
C VAL A 46 -9.91 -17.69 -20.53
N ARG A 47 -10.53 -18.22 -19.48
CA ARG A 47 -11.39 -19.41 -19.57
C ARG A 47 -12.87 -19.07 -19.45
N HIS A 48 -13.19 -17.85 -19.03
CA HIS A 48 -14.55 -17.39 -18.87
C HIS A 48 -14.61 -15.85 -18.90
N THR A 49 -15.52 -15.29 -19.69
CA THR A 49 -15.79 -13.83 -19.71
C THR A 49 -17.29 -13.60 -19.59
N ARG A 50 -17.70 -12.64 -18.74
CA ARG A 50 -19.11 -12.29 -18.54
C ARG A 50 -19.29 -10.80 -18.27
N LEU A 51 -20.34 -10.21 -18.82
CA LEU A 51 -20.80 -8.89 -18.40
C LEU A 51 -21.66 -9.03 -17.14
N ILE A 52 -21.36 -8.26 -16.10
CA ILE A 52 -22.10 -8.26 -14.84
C ILE A 52 -22.61 -6.84 -14.58
N SER A 53 -23.89 -6.73 -14.26
CA SER A 53 -24.53 -5.48 -13.84
C SER A 53 -24.96 -5.59 -12.39
N TYR A 54 -24.84 -4.50 -11.64
CA TYR A 54 -25.23 -4.39 -10.24
C TYR A 54 -26.34 -3.35 -10.06
N GLU A 55 -27.10 -3.45 -8.96
CA GLU A 55 -28.23 -2.58 -8.58
C GLU A 55 -27.92 -1.08 -8.49
N SER A 56 -26.66 -0.67 -8.68
CA SER A 56 -26.22 0.73 -8.71
C SER A 56 -25.43 1.03 -10.00
N ASP A 57 -26.11 1.18 -11.14
CA ASP A 57 -25.68 1.76 -12.43
C ASP A 57 -24.26 1.42 -12.97
N ALA A 58 -23.63 0.38 -12.43
CA ALA A 58 -22.24 0.05 -12.66
C ALA A 58 -22.18 -1.32 -13.32
N THR A 59 -21.86 -1.30 -14.61
CA THR A 59 -21.64 -2.50 -15.39
C THR A 59 -20.14 -2.78 -15.47
N TRP A 60 -19.77 -4.06 -15.37
CA TRP A 60 -18.39 -4.53 -15.34
C TRP A 60 -18.21 -5.67 -16.34
N LEU A 61 -17.07 -5.69 -17.02
CA LEU A 61 -16.61 -6.83 -17.79
C LEU A 61 -15.70 -7.67 -16.89
N LEU A 62 -16.13 -8.88 -16.56
CA LEU A 62 -15.41 -9.84 -15.72
C LEU A 62 -14.69 -10.87 -16.58
N HIS A 63 -13.39 -11.03 -16.37
CA HIS A 63 -12.56 -12.09 -16.95
C HIS A 63 -12.02 -12.99 -15.84
N SER A 64 -12.11 -14.31 -16.03
CA SER A 64 -11.62 -15.32 -15.07
C SER A 64 -10.40 -16.06 -15.63
N PHE A 65 -9.35 -16.15 -14.82
CA PHE A 65 -8.04 -16.68 -15.18
C PHE A 65 -7.67 -17.85 -14.26
N ALA A 66 -7.05 -18.87 -14.84
CA ALA A 66 -6.43 -19.95 -14.07
C ALA A 66 -5.06 -19.54 -13.51
N ASP A 67 -4.37 -18.62 -14.20
CA ASP A 67 -3.01 -18.19 -13.90
C ASP A 67 -3.02 -16.72 -13.43
N ARG A 68 -2.35 -16.45 -12.30
CA ARG A 68 -2.31 -15.14 -11.66
C ARG A 68 -1.49 -14.13 -12.44
N ASP A 69 -0.36 -14.54 -13.01
CA ASP A 69 0.57 -13.63 -13.70
C ASP A 69 -0.05 -13.14 -15.01
N ILE A 70 -0.77 -14.02 -15.68
CA ILE A 70 -1.59 -13.67 -16.84
C ILE A 70 -2.68 -12.67 -16.44
N ALA A 71 -3.39 -12.91 -15.33
CA ALA A 71 -4.42 -12.00 -14.83
C ALA A 71 -3.85 -10.62 -14.51
N LEU A 72 -2.67 -10.56 -13.89
CA LEU A 72 -1.98 -9.31 -13.55
C LEU A 72 -1.55 -8.51 -14.79
N ARG A 73 -1.01 -9.17 -15.82
CA ARG A 73 -0.67 -8.53 -17.10
C ARG A 73 -1.91 -7.97 -17.79
N PHE A 74 -2.98 -8.79 -17.88
CA PHE A 74 -4.24 -8.36 -18.47
C PHE A 74 -4.87 -7.18 -17.71
N ARG A 75 -4.86 -7.23 -16.37
CA ARG A 75 -5.29 -6.13 -15.50
C ARG A 75 -4.53 -4.84 -15.79
N ALA A 76 -3.21 -4.91 -15.98
CA ALA A 76 -2.39 -3.75 -16.32
C ALA A 76 -2.76 -3.15 -17.69
N CYS A 77 -2.92 -3.98 -18.73
CA CYS A 77 -3.28 -3.54 -20.07
C CYS A 77 -4.63 -2.79 -20.12
N HIS A 78 -5.62 -3.24 -19.34
CA HIS A 78 -6.98 -2.72 -19.42
C HIS A 78 -7.40 -1.84 -18.23
N ARG A 79 -6.44 -1.42 -17.38
CA ARG A 79 -6.71 -0.62 -16.17
C ARG A 79 -7.80 -1.24 -15.28
N GLY A 80 -7.80 -2.57 -15.20
CA GLY A 80 -8.76 -3.34 -14.42
C GLY A 80 -8.43 -3.39 -12.93
N GLU A 81 -9.35 -3.95 -12.15
CA GLU A 81 -9.14 -4.30 -10.75
C GLU A 81 -9.07 -5.83 -10.61
N MET A 82 -8.20 -6.31 -9.73
CA MET A 82 -8.10 -7.74 -9.39
C MET A 82 -9.12 -8.09 -8.31
N ILE A 83 -9.80 -9.21 -8.50
CA ILE A 83 -10.65 -9.86 -7.49
C ILE A 83 -10.16 -11.29 -7.33
N GLU A 84 -9.72 -11.65 -6.13
CA GLU A 84 -9.39 -13.04 -5.81
C GLU A 84 -10.57 -13.72 -5.09
N LEU A 85 -10.84 -14.99 -5.39
CA LEU A 85 -11.89 -15.73 -4.66
C LEU A 85 -11.64 -15.78 -3.14
N SER A 86 -10.38 -15.72 -2.73
CA SER A 86 -9.99 -15.65 -1.32
C SER A 86 -10.33 -14.32 -0.64
N GLU A 87 -10.60 -13.25 -1.40
CA GLU A 87 -10.95 -11.91 -0.90
C GLU A 87 -12.46 -11.71 -0.70
N ILE A 88 -13.23 -12.77 -0.88
CA ILE A 88 -14.69 -12.74 -0.77
C ILE A 88 -15.11 -13.43 0.51
N ASP A 89 -15.73 -12.64 1.39
CA ASP A 89 -16.22 -13.16 2.66
C ASP A 89 -17.39 -14.15 2.45
N HIS A 90 -17.76 -14.85 3.52
CA HIS A 90 -18.83 -15.84 3.51
C HIS A 90 -20.21 -15.26 3.15
N LEU A 91 -20.38 -13.93 3.18
CA LEU A 91 -21.60 -13.22 2.78
C LEU A 91 -21.56 -12.78 1.31
N GLY A 92 -20.44 -13.01 0.62
CA GLY A 92 -20.23 -12.64 -0.77
C GLY A 92 -19.75 -11.20 -0.95
N TRP A 93 -19.24 -10.54 0.09
CA TRP A 93 -18.62 -9.23 -0.08
C TRP A 93 -17.17 -9.39 -0.49
N TRP A 94 -16.84 -8.84 -1.65
CA TRP A 94 -15.44 -8.61 -1.96
C TRP A 94 -14.96 -7.46 -1.08
N ARG A 95 -13.99 -7.78 -0.25
CA ARG A 95 -13.15 -6.77 0.38
C ARG A 95 -11.79 -7.00 -0.24
N PRO A 96 -11.26 -6.10 -1.10
CA PRO A 96 -9.86 -6.21 -1.47
C PRO A 96 -9.12 -6.40 -0.15
N ALA A 97 -8.31 -7.45 -0.04
CA ALA A 97 -7.59 -7.69 1.20
C ALA A 97 -6.63 -6.51 1.42
N GLU A 98 -7.11 -5.48 2.11
CA GLU A 98 -6.33 -4.38 2.67
C GLU A 98 -5.55 -4.88 3.91
N ASP A 99 -5.81 -6.11 4.36
CA ASP A 99 -5.24 -6.70 5.57
C ASP A 99 -3.92 -7.46 5.33
N GLY A 100 -3.30 -7.27 4.17
CA GLY A 100 -2.09 -7.99 3.77
C GLY A 100 -0.83 -7.16 3.65
N MET A 101 -0.89 -5.83 3.55
CA MET A 101 0.30 -5.01 3.31
C MET A 101 1.01 -4.67 4.62
N CYS A 102 2.32 -4.41 4.57
CA CYS A 102 3.15 -3.97 5.70
C CYS A 102 2.43 -2.94 6.58
N ASN A 103 1.77 -3.43 7.62
CA ASN A 103 0.96 -2.70 8.59
C ASN A 103 1.53 -2.93 9.99
N LEU A 104 2.79 -3.35 10.06
CA LEU A 104 3.56 -3.49 11.28
C LEU A 104 5.04 -3.41 10.90
N TYR A 105 5.74 -2.48 11.52
CA TYR A 105 7.19 -2.44 11.49
C TYR A 105 7.72 -2.11 12.88
N ASN A 106 9.00 -2.33 13.07
CA ASN A 106 9.67 -2.08 14.34
C ASN A 106 10.84 -1.13 14.11
N ILE A 107 11.10 -0.35 15.14
CA ILE A 107 12.27 0.51 15.23
C ILE A 107 13.01 0.17 16.52
N SER A 108 14.14 -0.53 16.39
CA SER A 108 15.03 -0.92 17.49
C SER A 108 16.36 -0.20 17.36
N THR A 109 16.36 1.11 17.61
CA THR A 109 17.56 1.96 17.51
C THR A 109 17.42 3.19 18.41
N ASN A 110 18.45 4.04 18.44
CA ASN A 110 18.43 5.28 19.20
C ASN A 110 18.13 6.52 18.32
N GLN A 111 17.74 7.60 18.98
CA GLN A 111 17.41 8.88 18.36
C GLN A 111 18.62 9.52 17.65
N GLU A 112 19.84 9.32 18.16
CA GLU A 112 21.06 9.82 17.52
C GLU A 112 21.29 9.22 16.13
N ALA A 113 21.06 7.91 15.97
CA ALA A 113 21.17 7.25 14.68
C ALA A 113 20.17 7.81 13.66
N MET A 114 18.94 8.10 14.10
CA MET A 114 17.93 8.75 13.25
C MET A 114 18.37 10.17 12.86
N ARG A 115 18.91 10.93 13.81
CA ARG A 115 19.41 12.29 13.55
C ARG A 115 20.55 12.30 12.54
N ALA A 116 21.54 11.43 12.74
CA ALA A 116 22.70 11.32 11.89
C ALA A 116 22.32 10.87 10.47
N LEU A 117 21.63 9.74 10.31
CA LEU A 117 21.28 9.21 8.99
C LEU A 117 20.22 10.02 8.25
N GLY A 118 19.33 10.68 9.00
CA GLY A 118 18.30 11.56 8.46
C GLY A 118 18.77 12.99 8.18
N ARG A 119 19.97 13.38 8.62
CA ARG A 119 20.49 14.76 8.61
C ARG A 119 19.51 15.75 9.26
N VAL A 120 19.04 15.39 10.46
CA VAL A 120 18.04 16.15 11.21
C VAL A 120 18.64 17.47 11.70
N ALA A 121 17.97 18.58 11.40
CA ALA A 121 18.30 19.91 11.89
C ALA A 121 17.57 20.25 13.19
N ASN A 122 16.30 19.84 13.30
CA ASN A 122 15.45 20.09 14.47
C ASN A 122 14.87 18.79 15.00
N ASP A 123 14.89 18.58 16.29
CA ASP A 123 14.36 17.37 16.92
C ASP A 123 13.29 17.74 17.94
N ILE A 124 12.06 17.35 17.65
CA ILE A 124 10.89 17.60 18.50
C ILE A 124 10.19 16.29 18.89
N LEU A 125 10.82 15.14 18.64
CA LEU A 125 10.21 13.82 18.84
C LEU A 125 9.83 13.55 20.30
N GLY A 126 10.61 14.11 21.24
CA GLY A 126 10.52 13.77 22.66
C GLY A 126 11.24 12.45 22.96
N ASN A 127 10.72 11.68 23.92
CA ASN A 127 11.34 10.42 24.34
C ASN A 127 11.04 9.30 23.33
N LEU A 128 12.10 8.60 22.91
CA LEU A 128 12.01 7.39 22.09
C LEU A 128 12.28 6.16 22.96
N GLU A 129 11.37 5.19 22.96
CA GLU A 129 11.62 3.90 23.62
C GLU A 129 12.69 3.10 22.85
N PRO A 130 13.48 2.24 23.52
CA PRO A 130 14.57 1.50 22.87
C PRO A 130 14.15 0.61 21.69
N SER A 131 12.90 0.12 21.72
CA SER A 131 12.29 -0.65 20.63
C SER A 131 10.80 -0.38 20.62
N ILE A 132 10.27 0.08 19.49
CA ILE A 132 8.84 0.29 19.29
C ILE A 132 8.30 -0.52 18.13
N ASP A 133 7.18 -1.20 18.37
CA ASP A 133 6.33 -1.74 17.30
C ASP A 133 5.35 -0.65 16.85
N VAL A 134 5.40 -0.30 15.57
CA VAL A 134 4.55 0.72 14.98
C VAL A 134 3.37 0.08 14.26
N TYR A 135 2.17 0.54 14.61
CA TYR A 135 0.90 0.08 14.05
C TYR A 135 0.15 1.23 13.35
N PRO A 136 -0.75 0.93 12.40
CA PRO A 136 -1.62 1.91 11.77
C PRO A 136 -2.37 2.76 12.80
N ASP A 137 -2.61 4.02 12.44
CA ASP A 137 -3.31 5.01 13.28
C ASP A 137 -2.61 5.26 14.63
N ARG A 138 -1.31 4.96 14.74
CA ARG A 138 -0.45 5.28 15.89
C ARG A 138 0.63 6.29 15.52
N PRO A 139 1.09 7.09 16.50
CA PRO A 139 2.27 7.94 16.33
C PRO A 139 3.54 7.11 16.09
N ALA A 140 4.43 7.62 15.25
CA ALA A 140 5.75 7.05 15.01
C ALA A 140 6.77 8.14 14.67
N PRO A 141 8.07 7.95 14.97
CA PRO A 141 9.10 8.88 14.57
C PRO A 141 9.22 8.92 13.05
N VAL A 142 9.32 10.12 12.48
CA VAL A 142 9.62 10.36 11.07
C VAL A 142 10.56 11.55 10.93
N VAL A 143 11.44 11.51 9.93
CA VAL A 143 12.26 12.66 9.54
C VAL A 143 11.56 13.35 8.38
N ARG A 144 10.94 14.51 8.62
CA ARG A 144 10.16 15.25 7.62
C ARG A 144 10.88 16.50 7.13
N ASN A 145 10.57 16.94 5.92
CA ASN A 145 10.98 18.26 5.47
C ASN A 145 10.12 19.36 6.11
N THR A 146 10.76 20.45 6.53
CA THR A 146 10.11 21.69 6.99
C THR A 146 10.84 22.90 6.42
N PRO A 147 10.28 24.12 6.48
CA PRO A 147 11.01 25.34 6.13
C PRO A 147 12.29 25.56 6.95
N GLY A 148 12.37 25.01 8.16
CA GLY A 148 13.54 25.09 9.05
C GLY A 148 14.58 23.97 8.83
N GLY A 149 14.44 23.18 7.76
CA GLY A 149 15.25 21.98 7.51
C GLY A 149 14.54 20.69 7.92
N ARG A 150 15.29 19.60 7.96
CA ARG A 150 14.72 18.28 8.32
C ARG A 150 14.42 18.23 9.81
N GLU A 151 13.22 17.78 10.15
CA GLU A 151 12.74 17.68 11.52
C GLU A 151 12.43 16.23 11.88
N LEU A 152 12.93 15.76 13.03
CA LEU A 152 12.52 14.49 13.62
C LEU A 152 11.31 14.74 14.53
N ALA A 153 10.16 14.14 14.18
CA ALA A 153 8.89 14.37 14.87
C ALA A 153 8.04 13.09 14.95
N ALA A 154 7.08 13.06 15.87
CA ALA A 154 6.08 11.99 15.95
C ALA A 154 4.84 12.35 15.10
N LEU A 155 4.59 11.60 14.03
CA LEU A 155 3.40 11.77 13.19
C LEU A 155 2.51 10.51 13.26
N THR A 156 1.22 10.63 12.96
CA THR A 156 0.30 9.48 12.95
C THR A 156 0.35 8.73 11.63
N TRP A 157 0.52 7.40 11.68
CA TRP A 157 0.59 6.58 10.47
C TRP A 157 -0.78 6.36 9.83
N GLY A 158 -1.00 6.98 8.67
CA GLY A 158 -2.23 6.88 7.88
C GLY A 158 -2.54 8.19 7.20
N MET A 159 -2.09 8.34 5.95
CA MET A 159 -2.40 9.50 5.11
C MET A 159 -3.92 9.65 4.88
N PRO A 160 -4.41 10.85 4.56
CA PRO A 160 -5.82 11.05 4.25
C PRO A 160 -6.31 10.11 3.16
N SER A 161 -7.45 9.47 3.40
CA SER A 161 -8.13 8.63 2.41
C SER A 161 -8.85 9.52 1.39
N PRO A 162 -9.03 9.06 0.14
CA PRO A 162 -9.90 9.77 -0.80
C PRO A 162 -11.31 9.92 -0.23
N SER A 163 -11.95 11.07 -0.43
CA SER A 163 -13.28 11.37 0.14
C SER A 163 -14.36 10.35 -0.26
N PHE A 164 -14.27 9.78 -1.45
CA PHE A 164 -15.18 8.73 -1.91
C PHE A 164 -14.99 7.38 -1.17
N VAL A 165 -13.84 7.17 -0.51
CA VAL A 165 -13.58 6.01 0.35
C VAL A 165 -14.22 6.23 1.72
N THR A 166 -14.00 7.41 2.33
CA THR A 166 -14.53 7.71 3.67
C THR A 166 -16.05 7.86 3.66
N LYS A 167 -16.64 8.43 2.60
CA LYS A 167 -18.11 8.64 2.47
C LYS A 167 -18.74 9.34 3.69
N GLY A 168 -18.03 10.33 4.23
CA GLY A 168 -18.47 11.08 5.42
C GLY A 168 -18.23 10.37 6.75
N ASN A 169 -17.66 9.15 6.76
CA ASN A 169 -17.21 8.50 7.98
C ASN A 169 -15.86 9.07 8.44
N PRO A 170 -15.50 8.89 9.73
CA PRO A 170 -14.14 9.12 10.20
C PRO A 170 -13.11 8.39 9.34
N ASP A 171 -11.99 9.06 9.08
CA ASP A 171 -10.91 8.55 8.24
C ASP A 171 -9.98 7.64 9.03
N THR A 172 -9.88 6.38 8.61
CA THR A 172 -8.95 5.38 9.17
C THR A 172 -7.54 5.50 8.59
N GLY A 173 -7.40 6.17 7.45
CA GLY A 173 -6.14 6.50 6.80
C GLY A 173 -5.62 5.44 5.85
N VAL A 174 -4.67 5.86 5.02
CA VAL A 174 -3.94 5.02 4.07
C VAL A 174 -2.48 4.94 4.52
N THR A 175 -2.06 3.74 4.92
CA THR A 175 -0.71 3.49 5.45
C THR A 175 0.33 3.30 4.34
N ASN A 176 -0.08 2.61 3.27
CA ASN A 176 0.76 2.12 2.18
C ASN A 176 0.29 2.73 0.84
N ILE A 177 1.17 3.44 0.15
CA ILE A 177 0.84 4.25 -1.03
C ILE A 177 1.38 3.57 -2.29
N ARG A 178 0.56 2.72 -2.90
CA ARG A 178 0.95 1.95 -4.10
C ARG A 178 0.78 2.74 -5.39
N ASN A 179 -0.43 3.24 -5.64
CA ASN A 179 -0.75 3.99 -6.85
C ASN A 179 -0.52 5.49 -6.62
N ILE A 180 0.74 5.88 -6.48
CA ILE A 180 1.13 7.28 -6.25
C ILE A 180 0.76 8.18 -7.43
N GLU A 181 0.58 7.62 -8.62
CA GLU A 181 0.12 8.33 -9.82
C GLU A 181 -1.33 8.80 -9.76
N SER A 182 -2.14 8.30 -8.83
CA SER A 182 -3.50 8.80 -8.60
C SER A 182 -3.50 10.31 -8.32
N ARG A 183 -4.50 11.02 -8.88
CA ARG A 183 -4.73 12.46 -8.61
C ARG A 183 -4.89 12.77 -7.13
N HIS A 184 -5.33 11.80 -6.33
CA HIS A 184 -5.46 11.93 -4.88
C HIS A 184 -4.15 12.34 -4.21
N TRP A 185 -3.01 11.83 -4.68
CA TRP A 185 -1.71 12.08 -4.04
C TRP A 185 -0.99 13.33 -4.55
N GLN A 186 -1.46 13.94 -5.64
CA GLN A 186 -0.81 15.09 -6.26
C GLN A 186 -0.50 16.25 -5.30
N PRO A 187 -1.39 16.60 -4.34
CA PRO A 187 -1.10 17.67 -3.38
C PRO A 187 0.12 17.42 -2.50
N TRP A 188 0.56 16.16 -2.35
CA TRP A 188 1.63 15.75 -1.43
C TRP A 188 2.88 15.21 -2.16
N ARG A 189 3.03 15.54 -3.45
CA ARG A 189 4.20 15.13 -4.25
C ARG A 189 5.39 16.07 -4.09
N SER A 190 5.16 17.33 -3.73
CA SER A 190 6.22 18.30 -3.61
C SER A 190 7.18 17.99 -2.46
N VAL A 191 8.38 18.58 -2.51
CA VAL A 191 9.51 18.25 -1.62
C VAL A 191 9.17 18.49 -0.14
N GLU A 192 8.37 19.49 0.16
CA GLU A 192 7.91 19.81 1.51
C GLU A 192 7.11 18.68 2.17
N HIS A 193 6.46 17.82 1.37
CA HIS A 193 5.69 16.69 1.85
C HIS A 193 6.50 15.40 1.95
N ARG A 194 7.82 15.43 1.74
CA ARG A 194 8.67 14.24 1.85
C ARG A 194 9.05 13.96 3.30
N CYS A 195 9.09 12.68 3.65
CA CYS A 195 9.70 12.21 4.88
C CYS A 195 10.45 10.89 4.69
N LEU A 196 11.36 10.61 5.61
CA LEU A 196 11.97 9.31 5.80
C LEU A 196 11.30 8.64 7.00
N VAL A 197 10.84 7.40 6.81
CA VAL A 197 10.19 6.61 7.88
C VAL A 197 11.20 5.60 8.41
N PRO A 198 11.78 5.79 9.61
CA PRO A 198 12.81 4.92 10.17
C PRO A 198 12.25 3.52 10.42
N TRP A 199 13.03 2.48 10.13
CA TRP A 199 12.72 1.10 10.48
C TRP A 199 13.98 0.25 10.63
N THR A 200 13.89 -0.83 11.41
CA THR A 200 14.95 -1.85 11.56
C THR A 200 14.48 -3.23 11.12
N THR A 201 13.21 -3.56 11.39
CA THR A 201 12.54 -4.74 10.82
C THR A 201 11.11 -4.41 10.41
N PHE A 202 10.59 -5.02 9.36
CA PHE A 202 9.16 -4.91 9.00
C PHE A 202 8.50 -6.27 8.92
N CYS A 203 7.18 -6.30 9.10
CA CYS A 203 6.41 -7.52 9.20
C CYS A 203 5.42 -7.62 8.04
N GLU A 204 5.35 -8.81 7.43
CA GLU A 204 4.22 -9.23 6.61
C GLU A 204 3.55 -10.46 7.20
N TRP A 205 2.31 -10.70 6.80
CA TRP A 205 1.53 -11.85 7.25
C TRP A 205 1.56 -12.95 6.19
N GLU A 206 2.17 -14.08 6.53
CA GLU A 206 2.10 -15.30 5.72
C GLU A 206 0.76 -16.00 5.96
N ASP A 207 0.10 -16.42 4.88
CA ASP A 207 -1.18 -17.13 4.91
C ASP A 207 -1.01 -18.61 5.32
N THR A 208 -0.50 -18.83 6.54
CA THR A 208 -0.39 -20.16 7.17
C THR A 208 -1.69 -20.60 7.82
N LYS A 209 -1.82 -21.92 8.08
CA LYS A 209 -2.95 -22.52 8.81
C LYS A 209 -2.51 -23.01 10.20
N PRO A 210 -3.36 -22.93 11.25
CA PRO A 210 -4.76 -22.45 11.25
C PRO A 210 -4.91 -20.92 11.31
N ARG A 211 -3.81 -20.20 11.55
CA ARG A 211 -3.76 -18.73 11.64
C ARG A 211 -2.58 -18.22 10.83
N LYS A 212 -2.68 -16.98 10.35
CA LYS A 212 -1.57 -16.29 9.70
C LYS A 212 -0.38 -16.17 10.64
N THR A 213 0.82 -16.23 10.07
CA THR A 213 2.07 -16.12 10.80
C THR A 213 2.75 -14.79 10.48
N LYS A 214 3.21 -14.09 11.52
CA LYS A 214 4.04 -12.90 11.34
C LYS A 214 5.40 -13.31 10.80
N ARG A 215 5.83 -12.71 9.70
CA ARG A 215 7.14 -12.90 9.10
C ARG A 215 7.87 -11.58 9.07
N TRP A 216 9.05 -11.55 9.69
CA TRP A 216 9.85 -10.34 9.83
C TRP A 216 10.99 -10.31 8.82
N PHE A 217 11.21 -9.14 8.25
CA PHE A 217 12.27 -8.87 7.28
C PHE A 217 13.22 -7.83 7.85
N ALA A 218 14.49 -7.94 7.47
CA ALA A 218 15.55 -7.00 7.82
C ALA A 218 16.50 -6.83 6.64
N ILE A 219 17.34 -5.79 6.66
CA ILE A 219 18.44 -5.65 5.69
C ILE A 219 19.44 -6.82 5.87
N ASN A 220 19.79 -7.12 7.11
CA ASN A 220 20.66 -8.25 7.48
C ASN A 220 20.43 -8.61 8.97
N GLU A 221 21.23 -9.53 9.51
CA GLU A 221 21.08 -10.02 10.89
C GLU A 221 21.30 -8.93 11.95
N ASP A 222 22.10 -7.90 11.64
CA ASP A 222 22.37 -6.76 12.53
C ASP A 222 21.19 -5.78 12.62
N LYS A 223 20.18 -5.92 11.75
CA LYS A 223 18.96 -5.09 11.70
C LYS A 223 19.28 -3.58 11.70
N PRO A 224 20.16 -3.09 10.81
CA PRO A 224 20.57 -1.70 10.79
C PRO A 224 19.38 -0.77 10.55
N LEU A 225 19.45 0.43 11.11
CA LEU A 225 18.49 1.49 10.82
C LEU A 225 18.56 1.86 9.33
N THR A 226 17.40 1.82 8.68
CA THR A 226 17.17 2.28 7.31
C THR A 226 15.82 3.00 7.24
N PHE A 227 15.37 3.39 6.05
CA PHE A 227 14.17 4.21 5.89
C PHE A 227 13.27 3.71 4.78
N PHE A 228 11.96 3.84 4.98
CA PHE A 228 11.01 3.83 3.88
C PHE A 228 10.88 5.21 3.25
N ALA A 229 10.59 5.24 1.96
CA ALA A 229 10.28 6.45 1.21
C ALA A 229 8.87 6.95 1.59
N GLY A 230 8.81 7.94 2.48
CA GLY A 230 7.59 8.47 3.07
C GLY A 230 7.09 9.78 2.45
N ILE A 231 5.79 10.02 2.59
CA ILE A 231 5.20 11.35 2.46
C ILE A 231 4.37 11.70 3.71
N TRP A 232 4.22 12.99 3.98
CA TRP A 232 3.53 13.50 5.16
C TRP A 232 2.70 14.75 4.85
N THR A 233 1.72 15.04 5.70
CA THR A 233 0.90 16.26 5.62
C THR A 233 0.32 16.65 6.96
N THR A 234 0.05 17.94 7.14
CA THR A 234 -0.98 18.42 8.07
C THR A 234 -2.35 18.29 7.40
N TRP A 235 -3.33 17.75 8.10
CA TRP A 235 -4.67 17.50 7.57
C TRP A 235 -5.75 17.84 8.59
N ASN A 236 -6.81 18.49 8.14
CA ASN A 236 -7.96 18.85 8.97
C ASN A 236 -9.14 17.92 8.67
N GLY A 237 -9.69 17.29 9.70
CA GLY A 237 -10.85 16.42 9.57
C GLY A 237 -11.08 15.54 10.78
N VAL A 238 -11.81 14.44 10.60
CA VAL A 238 -12.13 13.49 11.67
C VAL A 238 -11.35 12.19 11.45
N ARG A 239 -10.34 11.92 12.29
CA ARG A 239 -9.54 10.69 12.27
C ARG A 239 -10.17 9.57 13.09
N GLY A 240 -9.73 8.34 12.83
CA GLY A 240 -10.05 7.16 13.63
C GLY A 240 -11.23 6.35 13.09
N SER A 241 -11.69 5.40 13.89
CA SER A 241 -12.87 4.58 13.53
C SER A 241 -14.18 5.27 13.93
N GLN A 242 -15.31 4.77 13.44
CA GLN A 242 -16.63 5.21 13.89
C GLN A 242 -16.82 5.11 15.42
N LYS A 243 -16.12 4.20 16.09
CA LYS A 243 -16.18 4.03 17.55
C LYS A 243 -15.37 5.09 18.31
N THR A 244 -14.38 5.69 17.65
CA THR A 244 -13.38 6.58 18.29
C THR A 244 -13.01 7.75 17.36
N PRO A 245 -13.99 8.57 16.94
CA PRO A 245 -13.74 9.70 16.05
C PRO A 245 -12.93 10.79 16.77
N ARG A 246 -11.94 11.34 16.08
CA ARG A 246 -11.05 12.41 16.58
C ARG A 246 -11.07 13.59 15.61
N PRO A 247 -11.99 14.56 15.77
CA PRO A 247 -11.99 15.79 14.98
C PRO A 247 -10.77 16.65 15.31
N GLY A 248 -10.21 17.34 14.32
CA GLY A 248 -9.16 18.33 14.54
C GLY A 248 -8.14 18.37 13.41
N THR A 249 -7.00 18.97 13.73
CA THR A 249 -5.80 18.98 12.89
C THR A 249 -4.92 17.79 13.26
N HIS A 250 -4.46 17.06 12.26
CA HIS A 250 -3.65 15.87 12.43
C HIS A 250 -2.42 15.96 11.54
N GLU A 251 -1.26 15.59 12.08
CA GLU A 251 -0.04 15.41 11.29
C GLU A 251 0.10 13.93 10.94
N LEU A 252 0.01 13.65 9.64
CA LEU A 252 -0.16 12.31 9.11
C LEU A 252 1.00 11.96 8.21
N PHE A 253 1.37 10.67 8.19
CA PHE A 253 2.35 10.16 7.23
C PHE A 253 1.92 8.81 6.67
N GLY A 254 2.53 8.44 5.55
CA GLY A 254 2.47 7.11 4.96
C GLY A 254 3.71 6.90 4.12
N PHE A 255 3.91 5.69 3.61
CA PHE A 255 5.07 5.41 2.77
C PHE A 255 4.68 4.69 1.49
N LEU A 256 5.51 4.88 0.47
CA LEU A 256 5.29 4.27 -0.83
C LEU A 256 5.53 2.76 -0.75
N THR A 257 4.80 2.04 -1.58
CA THR A 257 5.02 0.63 -1.83
C THR A 257 5.25 0.37 -3.31
N CYS A 258 5.92 -0.72 -3.62
CA CYS A 258 6.24 -1.18 -4.97
C CYS A 258 5.96 -2.69 -5.08
N GLU A 259 6.22 -3.29 -6.24
CA GLU A 259 6.13 -4.74 -6.40
C GLU A 259 7.15 -5.46 -5.48
N PRO A 260 6.81 -6.63 -4.91
CA PRO A 260 7.73 -7.35 -4.03
C PRO A 260 8.87 -8.02 -4.81
N ASN A 261 10.03 -8.15 -4.17
CA ASN A 261 11.14 -8.96 -4.67
C ASN A 261 10.97 -10.45 -4.31
N GLU A 262 11.96 -11.28 -4.67
CA GLU A 262 11.96 -12.73 -4.47
C GLU A 262 11.95 -13.18 -3.00
N VAL A 263 12.37 -12.31 -2.07
CA VAL A 263 12.34 -12.58 -0.62
C VAL A 263 10.96 -12.32 -0.03
N VAL A 264 10.33 -11.21 -0.42
CA VAL A 264 9.02 -10.79 0.11
C VAL A 264 7.87 -11.51 -0.60
N ALA A 265 7.95 -11.72 -1.92
CA ALA A 265 6.84 -12.23 -2.73
C ALA A 265 6.26 -13.59 -2.26
N PRO A 266 7.07 -14.56 -1.79
CA PRO A 266 6.54 -15.82 -1.25
C PRO A 266 5.67 -15.64 -0.01
N ILE A 267 5.90 -14.58 0.77
CA ILE A 267 5.16 -14.25 1.99
C ILE A 267 4.00 -13.32 1.68
N HIS A 268 4.25 -12.27 0.89
CA HIS A 268 3.28 -11.27 0.51
C HIS A 268 3.42 -10.87 -0.98
N PRO A 269 2.62 -11.45 -1.88
CA PRO A 269 2.82 -11.34 -3.32
C PRO A 269 2.19 -10.08 -3.93
N LYS A 270 1.77 -9.11 -3.12
CA LYS A 270 1.09 -7.90 -3.63
C LYS A 270 1.98 -6.68 -3.67
N ALA A 271 2.83 -6.48 -2.66
CA ALA A 271 3.66 -5.28 -2.55
C ALA A 271 4.74 -5.46 -1.48
N MET A 272 5.78 -4.62 -1.56
CA MET A 272 6.71 -4.37 -0.46
C MET A 272 6.92 -2.84 -0.27
N PRO A 273 7.37 -2.39 0.90
CA PRO A 273 7.76 -0.99 1.09
C PRO A 273 8.89 -0.56 0.14
N VAL A 274 8.89 0.71 -0.26
CA VAL A 274 10.05 1.31 -0.94
C VAL A 274 11.13 1.61 0.09
N ILE A 275 12.30 0.99 -0.05
CA ILE A 275 13.39 1.06 0.93
C ILE A 275 14.53 1.92 0.39
N LEU A 276 15.05 2.84 1.22
CA LEU A 276 16.14 3.75 0.91
C LEU A 276 17.38 3.36 1.71
N THR A 277 18.33 2.68 1.08
CA THR A 277 19.49 2.08 1.76
C THR A 277 20.71 2.99 1.75
N THR A 278 20.90 3.75 0.68
CA THR A 278 22.08 4.62 0.54
C THR A 278 21.78 6.06 0.94
N GLU A 279 22.83 6.81 1.24
CA GLU A 279 22.71 8.26 1.47
C GLU A 279 22.18 8.97 0.23
N GLU A 280 22.65 8.61 -0.95
CA GLU A 280 22.18 9.16 -2.23
C GLU A 280 20.67 8.95 -2.45
N GLU A 281 20.15 7.75 -2.16
CA GLU A 281 18.72 7.45 -2.24
C GLU A 281 17.91 8.31 -1.26
N ARG A 282 18.40 8.47 -0.02
CA ARG A 282 17.75 9.33 0.98
C ARG A 282 17.75 10.80 0.56
N GLU A 283 18.89 11.31 0.09
CA GLU A 283 19.00 12.70 -0.36
C GLU A 283 18.14 12.96 -1.60
N THR A 284 18.14 12.04 -2.56
CA THR A 284 17.31 12.12 -3.77
C THR A 284 15.83 12.17 -3.39
N TRP A 285 15.37 11.28 -2.50
CA TRP A 285 13.99 11.29 -2.03
C TRP A 285 13.60 12.61 -1.34
N MET A 286 14.50 13.15 -0.52
CA MET A 286 14.24 14.31 0.32
C MET A 286 14.43 15.65 -0.39
N THR A 287 15.02 15.70 -1.60
CA THR A 287 15.37 16.97 -2.24
C THR A 287 15.09 17.05 -3.74
N ALA A 288 15.07 15.91 -4.45
CA ALA A 288 14.94 15.93 -5.90
C ALA A 288 13.49 16.25 -6.34
N PRO A 289 13.32 16.78 -7.57
CA PRO A 289 12.01 16.89 -8.21
C PRO A 289 11.26 15.54 -8.23
N TRP A 290 9.92 15.61 -8.30
CA TRP A 290 9.06 14.43 -8.21
C TRP A 290 9.47 13.30 -9.15
N ASP A 291 9.71 13.61 -10.42
CA ASP A 291 9.97 12.61 -11.46
C ASP A 291 11.31 11.86 -11.25
N ASP A 292 12.29 12.52 -10.62
CA ASP A 292 13.56 11.87 -10.28
C ASP A 292 13.44 11.01 -9.03
N ALA A 293 12.81 11.55 -7.98
CA ALA A 293 12.56 10.82 -6.74
C ALA A 293 11.65 9.61 -6.95
N LEU A 294 10.69 9.68 -7.88
CA LEU A 294 9.77 8.57 -8.18
C LEU A 294 10.48 7.34 -8.76
N LYS A 295 11.65 7.50 -9.39
CA LYS A 295 12.48 6.37 -9.87
C LYS A 295 12.92 5.45 -8.71
N LEU A 296 12.86 5.93 -7.48
CA LEU A 296 13.12 5.13 -6.28
C LEU A 296 11.96 4.22 -5.90
N GLN A 297 10.75 4.37 -6.47
CA GLN A 297 9.61 3.47 -6.25
C GLN A 297 9.81 2.13 -6.98
N ARG A 298 10.79 1.36 -6.51
CA ARG A 298 11.22 0.06 -7.06
C ARG A 298 11.53 -0.91 -5.93
N PRO A 299 11.46 -2.23 -6.17
CA PRO A 299 11.88 -3.22 -5.18
C PRO A 299 13.36 -3.04 -4.81
N LEU A 300 13.66 -3.31 -3.54
CA LEU A 300 15.03 -3.54 -3.10
C LEU A 300 15.53 -4.86 -3.73
N PRO A 301 16.80 -4.97 -4.18
CA PRO A 301 17.34 -6.25 -4.63
C PRO A 301 17.20 -7.33 -3.56
N ALA A 302 16.84 -8.56 -3.95
CA ALA A 302 16.66 -9.67 -3.03
C ALA A 302 17.92 -9.99 -2.20
N ALA A 303 19.11 -9.73 -2.75
CA ALA A 303 20.38 -9.94 -2.05
C ALA A 303 20.60 -8.99 -0.86
N ASP A 304 19.88 -7.86 -0.81
CA ASP A 304 20.07 -6.80 0.19
C ASP A 304 19.03 -6.86 1.32
N MET A 305 18.30 -7.97 1.43
CA MET A 305 17.41 -8.23 2.55
C MET A 305 17.28 -9.70 2.89
N ILE A 306 16.91 -9.97 4.14
CA ILE A 306 16.69 -11.31 4.65
C ILE A 306 15.31 -11.45 5.26
N LEU A 307 14.78 -12.67 5.16
CA LEU A 307 13.65 -13.13 5.96
C LEU A 307 14.21 -13.69 7.27
N LEU A 308 13.89 -13.03 8.39
CA LEU A 308 14.33 -13.48 9.70
C LEU A 308 13.69 -14.84 10.06
N PRO A 309 14.39 -15.69 10.82
CA PRO A 309 13.81 -16.92 11.33
C PRO A 309 12.60 -16.62 12.21
N LEU A 310 11.66 -17.57 12.29
CA LEU A 310 10.59 -17.49 13.26
C LEU A 310 11.20 -17.44 14.66
N ALA A 311 10.76 -16.49 15.49
CA ALA A 311 11.08 -16.48 16.90
C ALA A 311 10.57 -17.80 17.51
N GLY A 312 11.47 -18.56 18.15
CA GLY A 312 11.17 -19.80 18.85
C GLY A 312 10.33 -19.59 20.11
#